data_AF-A0A9W9SE38-F1
#
_entry.id   AF-A0A9W9SE38-F1
#
_cell.length_a   1.000
_cell.length_b   1.000
_cell.length_c   1.000
_cell.angle_alpha   90.00
_cell.angle_beta   90.00
_cell.angle_gamma   90.00
#
_symmetry.space_group_name_H-M   'P 1'
#
loop_
_entity.id
_entity.type
_entity.pdbx_description
1 polymer ?
#
loop_
_entity_poly.entity_id
_entity_poly.type
_entity_poly.pdbx_seq_one_letter_code
_entity_poly.pdbx_strand_id
1 'polypeptide(L)'
;MEEIRATAGETISEIFTRAERITGLAILTLIYRTIEPDIATGTVLSSQCISTALRALSEHQECMRLLEHTEHNMMDFYVQWALLSAPFVPYIVIFCLAIETSSSLHLTKLASVVHATEKVACNYNDAYGKQLAIFKLMYDVACKWIKAKNASSGTRGTESYSTQILSPLKQPAGTG
;
A
#
# COMPACT_ATOMS: atom_id res chain seq x y z
N MET A 1 -30.74 23.15 -16.93
CA MET A 1 -31.03 21.70 -17.08
C MET A 1 -30.10 21.03 -18.09
N GLU A 2 -29.88 21.61 -19.27
CA GLU A 2 -28.91 21.11 -20.27
C GLU A 2 -27.48 21.02 -19.72
N GLU A 3 -27.01 22.10 -19.07
CA GLU A 3 -25.65 22.22 -18.52
C GLU A 3 -25.36 21.21 -17.40
N ILE A 4 -26.32 20.99 -16.50
CA ILE A 4 -26.23 19.99 -15.42
C ILE A 4 -26.11 18.57 -16.00
N ARG A 5 -26.83 18.26 -17.08
CA ARG A 5 -26.76 16.96 -17.77
C ARG A 5 -25.42 16.77 -18.48
N ALA A 6 -24.86 17.82 -19.07
CA ALA A 6 -23.53 17.79 -19.68
C ALA A 6 -22.43 17.51 -18.64
N THR A 7 -22.45 18.24 -17.51
CA THR A 7 -21.49 18.04 -16.41
C THR A 7 -21.57 16.64 -15.79
N ALA A 8 -22.80 16.11 -15.63
CA ALA A 8 -22.99 14.73 -15.16
C ALA A 8 -22.38 13.70 -16.13
N GLY A 9 -22.55 13.91 -17.44
CA GLY A 9 -21.95 13.07 -18.48
C GLY A 9 -20.42 13.07 -18.47
N GLU A 10 -19.80 14.24 -18.26
CA GLU A 10 -18.35 14.39 -18.14
C GLU A 10 -17.80 13.66 -16.90
N THR A 11 -18.48 13.80 -15.75
CA THR A 11 -18.09 13.15 -14.49
C THR A 11 -18.11 11.62 -14.62
N ILE A 12 -19.17 11.08 -15.24
CA ILE A 12 -19.30 9.63 -15.47
C ILE A 12 -18.18 9.14 -16.40
N SER A 13 -17.91 9.85 -17.49
CA SER A 13 -16.83 9.52 -18.43
C SER A 13 -15.45 9.50 -17.74
N GLU A 14 -15.19 10.45 -16.83
CA GLU A 14 -13.97 10.45 -16.04
C GLU A 14 -13.88 9.22 -15.12
N ILE A 15 -14.97 8.88 -14.41
CA ILE A 15 -15.01 7.70 -13.54
C ILE A 15 -14.67 6.42 -14.32
N PHE A 16 -15.24 6.23 -15.53
CA PHE A 16 -14.93 5.09 -16.39
C PHE A 16 -13.45 5.05 -16.78
N THR A 17 -12.91 6.19 -17.24
CA THR A 17 -11.51 6.30 -17.63
C THR A 17 -10.57 5.96 -16.46
N ARG A 18 -10.92 6.42 -15.24
CA ARG A 18 -10.17 6.10 -14.03
C ARG A 18 -10.25 4.62 -13.69
N ALA A 19 -11.43 4.01 -13.75
CA ALA A 19 -11.63 2.59 -13.48
C ALA A 19 -10.80 1.69 -14.43
N GLU A 20 -10.74 2.03 -15.72
CA GLU A 20 -9.88 1.35 -16.70
C GLU A 20 -8.40 1.50 -16.36
N ARG A 21 -7.95 2.71 -16.00
CA ARG A 21 -6.56 2.95 -15.58
C ARG A 21 -6.19 2.15 -14.33
N ILE A 22 -7.06 2.13 -13.32
CA ILE A 22 -6.85 1.37 -12.09
C ILE A 22 -6.68 -0.12 -12.43
N THR A 23 -7.53 -0.65 -13.30
CA THR A 23 -7.47 -2.05 -13.75
C THR A 23 -6.17 -2.35 -14.49
N GLY A 24 -5.79 -1.51 -15.45
CA GLY A 24 -4.54 -1.65 -16.19
C GLY A 24 -3.30 -1.59 -15.28
N LEU A 25 -3.28 -0.66 -14.32
CA LEU A 25 -2.20 -0.56 -13.35
C LEU A 25 -2.16 -1.74 -12.38
N ALA A 26 -3.31 -2.30 -11.99
CA ALA A 26 -3.38 -3.51 -11.17
C ALA A 26 -2.80 -4.73 -11.91
N ILE A 27 -3.12 -4.88 -13.19
CA ILE A 27 -2.54 -5.92 -14.06
C ILE A 27 -1.03 -5.72 -14.19
N LEU A 28 -0.56 -4.50 -14.45
CA LEU A 28 0.87 -4.21 -14.49
C LEU A 28 1.56 -4.52 -13.15
N THR A 29 0.91 -4.21 -12.03
CA THR A 29 1.40 -4.57 -10.70
C THR A 29 1.55 -6.08 -10.55
N LEU A 30 0.56 -6.85 -11.01
CA LEU A 30 0.59 -8.33 -11.05
C LEU A 30 1.72 -8.89 -11.93
N ILE A 31 2.03 -8.24 -13.05
CA ILE A 31 3.13 -8.65 -13.92
C ILE A 31 4.46 -8.30 -13.24
N TYR A 32 4.64 -7.05 -12.81
CA TYR A 32 5.92 -6.58 -12.26
C TYR A 32 6.32 -7.22 -10.93
N ARG A 33 5.36 -7.75 -10.14
CA ARG A 33 5.67 -8.54 -8.94
C ARG A 33 6.33 -9.89 -9.24
N THR A 34 6.28 -10.36 -10.48
CA THR A 34 6.93 -11.62 -10.90
C THR A 34 8.36 -11.41 -11.38
N ILE A 35 8.75 -10.15 -11.59
CA ILE A 35 10.11 -9.78 -12.00
C ILE A 35 10.99 -9.73 -10.75
N GLU A 36 12.23 -10.18 -10.91
CA GLU A 36 13.24 -10.12 -9.85
C GLU A 36 13.45 -8.68 -9.34
N PRO A 37 13.63 -8.51 -8.01
CA PRO A 37 13.89 -7.21 -7.43
C PRO A 37 15.22 -6.63 -7.92
N ASP A 38 15.30 -5.30 -7.93
CA ASP A 38 16.54 -4.60 -8.21
C ASP A 38 17.49 -4.75 -7.01
N ILE A 39 18.68 -5.31 -7.24
CA ILE A 39 19.70 -5.53 -6.21
C ILE A 39 20.04 -4.20 -5.50
N ALA A 40 19.94 -3.07 -6.20
CA ALA A 40 20.27 -1.75 -5.67
C ALA A 40 19.23 -1.20 -4.69
N THR A 41 17.96 -1.64 -4.74
CA THR A 41 16.89 -1.04 -3.93
C THR A 41 16.75 -1.66 -2.55
N GLY A 42 17.31 -2.86 -2.34
CA GLY A 42 17.26 -3.57 -1.06
C GLY A 42 15.86 -4.00 -0.63
N THR A 43 14.87 -3.94 -1.53
CA THR A 43 13.50 -4.44 -1.33
C THR A 43 13.26 -5.67 -2.19
N VAL A 44 12.40 -6.58 -1.71
CA VAL A 44 11.97 -7.77 -2.46
C VAL A 44 11.06 -7.42 -3.65
N LEU A 45 10.64 -6.16 -3.78
CA LEU A 45 9.76 -5.69 -4.85
C LEU A 45 10.53 -4.89 -5.91
N SER A 46 10.29 -5.17 -7.19
CA SER A 46 10.85 -4.38 -8.28
C SER A 46 10.34 -2.93 -8.25
N SER A 47 11.16 -1.98 -8.69
CA SER A 47 10.81 -0.55 -8.74
C SER A 47 9.54 -0.29 -9.56
N GLN A 48 9.34 -1.06 -10.63
CA GLN A 48 8.14 -0.99 -11.47
C GLN A 48 6.89 -1.51 -10.74
N CYS A 49 7.01 -2.58 -9.94
CA CYS A 49 5.92 -3.08 -9.12
C CYS A 49 5.46 -2.03 -8.11
N ILE A 50 6.41 -1.39 -7.41
CA ILE A 50 6.12 -0.34 -6.44
C ILE A 50 5.47 0.87 -7.12
N SER A 51 6.05 1.34 -8.23
CA SER A 51 5.55 2.50 -8.97
C SER A 51 4.13 2.29 -9.49
N THR A 52 3.87 1.13 -10.10
CA THR A 52 2.53 0.81 -10.63
C THR A 52 1.50 0.63 -9.53
N ALA A 53 1.88 0.01 -8.40
CA ALA A 53 1.01 -0.11 -7.24
C ALA A 53 0.63 1.26 -6.64
N LEU A 54 1.61 2.15 -6.44
CA LEU A 54 1.36 3.51 -5.95
C LEU A 54 0.44 4.30 -6.88
N ARG A 55 0.66 4.22 -8.19
CA ARG A 55 -0.19 4.87 -9.20
C ARG A 55 -1.61 4.32 -9.17
N ALA A 56 -1.78 3.00 -9.06
CA ALA A 56 -3.11 2.39 -8.98
C ALA A 56 -3.88 2.89 -7.76
N LEU A 57 -3.22 2.97 -6.59
CA LEU A 57 -3.86 3.49 -5.37
C LEU A 57 -4.20 4.98 -5.48
N SER A 58 -3.37 5.77 -6.15
CA SER A 58 -3.65 7.19 -6.40
C SER A 58 -4.85 7.40 -7.31
N GLU A 59 -4.93 6.63 -8.41
CA GLU A 59 -6.09 6.67 -9.32
C GLU A 59 -7.36 6.20 -8.61
N HIS A 60 -7.25 5.17 -7.76
CA HIS A 60 -8.37 4.69 -6.93
C HIS A 60 -8.88 5.75 -5.98
N GLN A 61 -7.99 6.47 -5.29
CA GLN A 61 -8.38 7.57 -4.39
C GLN A 61 -9.13 8.67 -5.13
N GLU A 62 -8.64 9.06 -6.31
CA GLU A 62 -9.30 10.10 -7.10
C GLU A 62 -10.67 9.64 -7.62
N CYS A 63 -10.78 8.38 -8.04
CA CYS A 63 -12.04 7.79 -8.46
C CYS A 63 -13.07 7.75 -7.29
N MET A 64 -12.63 7.39 -6.08
CA MET A 64 -13.49 7.40 -4.90
C MET A 64 -13.97 8.82 -4.55
N ARG A 65 -13.14 9.85 -4.76
CA ARG A 65 -13.53 11.25 -4.55
C ARG A 65 -14.62 11.70 -5.53
N LEU A 66 -14.58 11.23 -6.78
CA LEU A 66 -15.62 11.51 -7.78
C LEU A 66 -16.94 10.78 -7.43
N LEU A 67 -16.85 9.54 -6.95
CA LEU A 67 -18.00 8.75 -6.52
C LEU A 67 -18.70 9.31 -5.28
N GLU A 68 -17.97 9.97 -4.38
CA GLU A 68 -18.53 10.65 -3.20
C GLU A 68 -19.61 11.69 -3.57
N HIS A 69 -19.55 12.25 -4.78
CA HIS A 69 -20.41 13.35 -5.23
C HIS A 69 -21.37 12.97 -6.38
N THR A 70 -21.46 11.69 -6.75
CA THR A 70 -22.27 11.23 -7.88
C THR A 70 -23.52 10.48 -7.39
N GLU A 71 -24.69 10.78 -7.96
CA GLU A 71 -25.94 10.08 -7.61
C GLU A 71 -26.05 8.70 -8.27
N HIS A 72 -26.65 7.76 -7.54
CA HIS A 72 -26.80 6.36 -7.91
C HIS A 72 -27.45 6.17 -9.28
N ASN A 73 -26.71 5.54 -10.20
CA ASN A 73 -27.25 5.06 -11.47
C ASN A 73 -26.70 3.66 -11.78
N MET A 74 -27.27 2.96 -12.77
CA MET A 74 -26.91 1.57 -13.09
C MET A 74 -25.41 1.32 -13.42
N MET A 75 -24.60 2.38 -13.62
CA MET A 75 -23.15 2.27 -13.75
C MET A 75 -22.45 1.88 -12.43
N ASP A 76 -23.16 1.98 -11.31
CA ASP A 76 -22.73 1.54 -9.99
C ASP A 76 -22.21 0.11 -10.02
N PHE A 77 -22.79 -0.82 -10.81
CA PHE A 77 -22.39 -2.23 -10.78
C PHE A 77 -21.07 -2.52 -11.50
N TYR A 78 -20.85 -1.92 -12.67
CA TYR A 78 -19.66 -2.14 -13.49
C TYR A 78 -18.42 -1.45 -12.89
N VAL A 79 -18.61 -0.21 -12.42
CA VAL A 79 -17.55 0.55 -11.74
C VAL A 79 -17.22 -0.09 -10.39
N GLN A 80 -18.23 -0.54 -9.63
CA GLN A 80 -18.01 -1.27 -8.39
C GLN A 80 -17.22 -2.57 -8.60
N TRP A 81 -17.49 -3.35 -9.65
CA TRP A 81 -16.75 -4.60 -9.86
C TRP A 81 -15.25 -4.37 -10.15
N ALA A 82 -14.93 -3.38 -10.99
CA ALA A 82 -13.55 -3.00 -11.26
C ALA A 82 -12.87 -2.41 -10.02
N LEU A 83 -13.55 -1.53 -9.27
CA LEU A 83 -12.98 -0.85 -8.10
C LEU A 83 -12.89 -1.74 -6.86
N LEU A 84 -13.74 -2.76 -6.72
CA LEU A 84 -13.62 -3.72 -5.64
C LEU A 84 -12.41 -4.61 -5.85
N SER A 85 -12.19 -5.11 -7.06
CA SER A 85 -11.17 -6.14 -7.32
C SER A 85 -9.78 -5.59 -7.63
N ALA A 86 -9.68 -4.52 -8.43
CA ALA A 86 -8.43 -4.02 -8.94
C ALA A 86 -7.44 -3.47 -7.89
N PRO A 87 -7.84 -2.75 -6.82
CA PRO A 87 -6.88 -2.18 -5.89
C PRO A 87 -6.34 -3.20 -4.87
N PHE A 88 -6.87 -4.42 -4.77
CA PHE A 88 -6.39 -5.40 -3.78
C PHE A 88 -4.91 -5.73 -3.96
N VAL A 89 -4.49 -6.02 -5.19
CA VAL A 89 -3.07 -6.35 -5.46
C VAL A 89 -2.16 -5.14 -5.20
N PRO A 90 -2.42 -3.95 -5.76
CA PRO A 90 -1.70 -2.74 -5.39
C PRO A 90 -1.63 -2.48 -3.89
N TYR A 91 -2.75 -2.63 -3.17
CA TYR A 91 -2.79 -2.39 -1.73
C TYR A 91 -1.92 -3.38 -0.96
N ILE A 92 -1.98 -4.67 -1.31
CA ILE A 92 -1.13 -5.71 -0.70
C ILE A 92 0.34 -5.42 -0.95
N VAL A 93 0.72 -5.01 -2.16
CA VAL A 93 2.11 -4.65 -2.50
C VAL A 93 2.60 -3.50 -1.61
N ILE A 94 1.81 -2.43 -1.47
CA ILE A 94 2.19 -1.30 -0.62
C ILE A 94 2.16 -1.65 0.86
N PHE A 95 1.26 -2.54 1.30
CA PHE A 95 1.26 -3.11 2.65
C PHE A 95 2.56 -3.85 2.94
N CYS A 96 2.96 -4.79 2.08
CA CYS A 96 4.22 -5.52 2.24
C CYS A 96 5.42 -4.58 2.27
N LEU A 97 5.44 -3.58 1.37
CA LEU A 97 6.50 -2.57 1.33
C LEU A 97 6.54 -1.74 2.61
N ALA A 98 5.40 -1.37 3.20
CA ALA A 98 5.33 -0.65 4.46
C ALA A 98 5.87 -1.48 5.63
N ILE A 99 5.59 -2.79 5.67
CA ILE A 99 6.11 -3.72 6.67
C ILE A 99 7.63 -3.87 6.55
N GLU A 100 8.11 -4.13 5.34
CA GLU A 100 9.51 -4.33 5.00
C GLU A 100 10.35 -3.09 5.35
N THR A 101 9.96 -1.94 4.80
CA THR A 101 10.70 -0.68 4.96
C THR A 101 10.42 0.02 6.28
N SER A 102 9.33 -0.33 6.96
CA SER A 102 8.85 0.37 8.17
C SER A 102 8.67 1.88 7.94
N SER A 103 8.37 2.26 6.71
CA SER A 103 8.27 3.64 6.27
C SER A 103 6.89 4.21 6.58
N SER A 104 6.90 5.36 7.24
CA SER A 104 5.68 6.15 7.51
C SER A 104 5.03 6.65 6.21
N LEU A 105 5.81 6.86 5.13
CA LEU A 105 5.28 7.30 3.84
C LEU A 105 4.32 6.26 3.25
N HIS A 106 4.72 4.99 3.22
CA HIS A 106 3.88 3.91 2.70
C HIS A 106 2.65 3.70 3.59
N LEU A 107 2.81 3.85 4.91
CA LEU A 107 1.69 3.79 5.85
C LEU A 107 0.66 4.89 5.60
N THR A 108 1.10 6.12 5.33
CA THR A 108 0.20 7.23 4.95
C THR A 108 -0.57 6.91 3.67
N LYS A 109 0.07 6.28 2.67
CA LYS A 109 -0.62 5.88 1.44
C LYS A 109 -1.74 4.87 1.70
N LEU A 110 -1.50 3.88 2.55
CA LEU A 110 -2.53 2.91 2.98
C LEU A 110 -3.69 3.61 3.71
N ALA A 111 -3.39 4.54 4.61
CA ALA A 111 -4.38 5.31 5.35
C ALA A 111 -5.27 6.15 4.42
N SER A 112 -4.68 6.83 3.44
CA SER A 112 -5.43 7.66 2.48
C SER A 112 -6.41 6.83 1.64
N VAL A 113 -6.08 5.59 1.28
CA VAL A 113 -7.02 4.68 0.59
C VAL A 113 -8.16 4.27 1.50
N VAL A 114 -7.88 3.93 2.77
CA VAL A 114 -8.92 3.62 3.76
C VAL A 114 -9.90 4.79 3.87
N HIS A 115 -9.40 5.99 4.11
CA HIS A 115 -10.23 7.20 4.25
C HIS A 115 -11.10 7.49 3.01
N ALA A 116 -10.52 7.37 1.81
CA ALA A 116 -11.27 7.55 0.57
C ALA A 116 -12.39 6.49 0.42
N THR A 117 -12.10 5.25 0.81
CA THR A 117 -13.08 4.15 0.74
C THR A 117 -14.17 4.30 1.80
N GLU A 118 -13.87 4.84 2.99
CA GLU A 118 -14.87 5.10 4.05
C GLU A 118 -15.97 6.05 3.58
N LYS A 119 -15.59 7.15 2.93
CA LYS A 119 -16.52 8.16 2.40
C LYS A 119 -17.52 7.56 1.41
N VAL A 120 -17.07 6.62 0.60
CA VAL A 120 -17.91 5.93 -0.39
C VAL A 120 -18.72 4.81 0.27
N ALA A 121 -18.14 4.02 1.17
CA ALA A 121 -18.83 2.91 1.83
C ALA A 121 -20.08 3.34 2.62
N CYS A 122 -20.13 4.58 3.12
CA CYS A 122 -21.34 5.12 3.78
C CYS A 122 -22.54 5.28 2.85
N ASN A 123 -22.29 5.45 1.55
CA ASN A 123 -23.31 5.80 0.55
C ASN A 123 -23.61 4.64 -0.40
N TYR A 124 -22.75 3.62 -0.50
CA TYR A 124 -22.87 2.51 -1.44
C TYR A 124 -23.11 1.16 -0.73
N ASN A 125 -23.33 0.09 -1.49
CA ASN A 125 -23.74 -1.20 -0.94
C ASN A 125 -22.66 -1.89 -0.07
N ASP A 126 -23.06 -3.02 0.55
CA ASP A 126 -22.26 -3.87 1.45
C ASP A 126 -20.87 -4.29 0.90
N ALA A 127 -20.67 -4.30 -0.41
CA ALA A 127 -19.39 -4.70 -1.01
C ALA A 127 -18.25 -3.72 -0.69
N TYR A 128 -18.48 -2.41 -0.71
CA TYR A 128 -17.48 -1.43 -0.28
C TYR A 128 -17.22 -1.50 1.21
N GLY A 129 -18.24 -1.84 2.01
CA GLY A 129 -18.07 -2.13 3.44
C GLY A 129 -17.10 -3.29 3.69
N LYS A 130 -17.22 -4.38 2.91
CA LYS A 130 -16.30 -5.52 2.97
C LYS A 130 -14.88 -5.16 2.54
N GLN A 131 -14.72 -4.45 1.42
CA GLN A 131 -13.41 -4.01 0.95
C GLN A 131 -12.73 -3.10 1.99
N LEU A 132 -13.48 -2.15 2.54
CA LEU A 132 -13.03 -1.26 3.58
C LEU A 132 -12.55 -2.03 4.82
N ALA A 133 -13.31 -3.04 5.26
CA ALA A 133 -12.93 -3.86 6.41
C ALA A 133 -11.57 -4.56 6.20
N ILE A 134 -11.32 -5.06 4.99
CA ILE A 134 -10.05 -5.70 4.65
C ILE A 134 -8.90 -4.68 4.64
N PHE A 135 -9.09 -3.51 4.01
CA PHE A 135 -8.08 -2.45 3.98
C PHE A 135 -7.75 -1.93 5.38
N LYS A 136 -8.77 -1.68 6.22
CA LYS A 136 -8.58 -1.31 7.63
C LYS A 136 -7.77 -2.34 8.40
N LEU A 137 -8.12 -3.62 8.27
CA LEU A 137 -7.41 -4.70 8.95
C LEU A 137 -5.92 -4.71 8.58
N MET A 138 -5.60 -4.63 7.29
CA MET A 138 -4.20 -4.58 6.82
C MET A 138 -3.47 -3.33 7.32
N TYR A 139 -4.12 -2.16 7.27
CA TYR A 139 -3.56 -0.91 7.79
C TYR A 139 -3.25 -0.98 9.29
N ASP A 140 -4.18 -1.50 10.08
CA ASP A 140 -4.03 -1.65 11.53
C ASP A 140 -2.89 -2.61 11.88
N VAL A 141 -2.77 -3.72 11.15
CA VAL A 141 -1.65 -4.66 11.28
C VAL A 141 -0.32 -3.95 10.97
N ALA A 142 -0.25 -3.17 9.89
CA ALA A 142 0.95 -2.41 9.55
C ALA A 142 1.31 -1.38 10.63
N CYS A 143 0.33 -0.66 11.17
CA CYS A 143 0.55 0.28 12.27
C CYS A 143 1.13 -0.42 13.50
N LYS A 144 0.57 -1.56 13.90
CA LYS A 144 1.03 -2.34 15.05
C LYS A 144 2.44 -2.87 14.84
N TRP A 145 2.74 -3.39 13.65
CA TRP A 145 4.06 -3.88 13.30
C TRP A 145 5.14 -2.79 13.42
N ILE A 146 4.91 -1.62 12.81
CA ILE A 146 5.88 -0.51 12.84
C ILE A 146 6.08 0.01 14.26
N LYS A 147 4.99 0.15 15.04
CA LYS A 147 5.07 0.53 16.46
C LYS A 147 5.91 -0.46 17.27
N ALA A 148 5.67 -1.76 17.11
CA ALA A 148 6.41 -2.81 17.81
C ALA A 148 7.91 -2.82 17.41
N LYS A 149 8.21 -2.68 16.12
CA LYS A 149 9.58 -2.61 15.62
C LYS A 149 10.33 -1.41 16.21
N ASN A 150 9.70 -0.23 16.25
CA ASN A 150 10.30 0.97 16.83
C ASN A 150 10.51 0.86 18.35
N ALA A 151 9.62 0.18 19.08
CA ALA A 151 9.81 -0.09 20.50
C ALA A 151 11.01 -1.04 20.76
N SER A 152 11.20 -2.04 19.89
CA SER A 152 12.31 -2.98 20.00
C SER A 152 13.68 -2.37 19.65
N SER A 153 13.74 -1.41 18.71
CA SER A 153 14.99 -0.70 18.37
C SER A 153 15.39 0.32 19.44
N GLY A 154 14.44 0.90 20.18
CA GLY A 154 14.69 1.79 21.30
C GLY A 154 15.28 1.11 22.55
N THR A 155 15.20 -0.22 22.65
CA THR A 155 15.64 -0.98 23.85
C THR A 155 17.07 -1.55 23.72
N ARG A 156 17.71 -1.45 22.54
CA ARG A 156 19.10 -1.96 22.32
C ARG A 156 20.23 -0.96 22.60
N GLY A 157 19.92 0.20 23.20
CA GLY A 157 20.91 1.22 23.54
C GLY A 157 21.09 1.40 25.04
N THR A 158 21.66 0.41 25.75
CA THR A 158 22.32 0.56 27.07
C THR A 158 22.90 -0.78 27.55
N GLU A 159 23.78 -1.41 26.77
CA GLU A 159 24.75 -2.35 27.34
C GLU A 159 26.13 -2.02 26.79
N SER A 160 26.79 -1.11 27.50
CA SER A 160 28.23 -0.89 27.38
C SER A 160 28.93 -2.08 28.05
N TYR A 161 29.15 -3.16 27.31
CA TYR A 161 30.10 -4.19 27.76
C TYR A 161 31.51 -3.74 27.36
N SER A 162 32.23 -3.24 28.36
CA SER A 162 33.68 -3.13 28.37
C SER A 162 34.27 -4.49 28.02
N THR A 163 34.77 -4.65 26.79
CA THR A 163 35.64 -5.78 26.48
C THR A 163 37.04 -5.37 26.87
N GLN A 164 37.41 -5.67 28.11
CA GLN A 164 38.79 -5.64 28.55
C GLN A 164 39.60 -6.59 27.66
N ILE A 165 40.70 -6.04 27.17
CA ILE A 165 41.76 -6.70 26.43
C ILE A 165 42.29 -7.88 27.26
N LEU A 166 42.09 -9.11 26.78
CA LEU A 166 42.95 -10.23 27.17
C LEU A 166 43.87 -10.58 26.00
N SER A 167 45.09 -10.09 26.08
CA SER A 167 46.22 -10.50 25.27
C SER A 167 46.68 -11.92 25.68
N PRO A 168 47.08 -12.79 24.74
CA PRO A 168 47.87 -13.97 25.07
C PRO A 168 49.37 -13.60 25.09
N LEU A 169 49.92 -13.44 26.30
CA LEU A 169 51.34 -13.74 26.60
C LEU A 169 51.35 -15.19 27.14
N LYS A 170 52.28 -16.12 26.89
CA LYS A 170 53.58 -16.14 26.18
C LYS A 170 54.11 -17.60 26.18
N GLN A 171 54.59 -18.10 25.03
CA GLN A 171 55.79 -18.95 24.71
C GLN A 171 56.28 -20.08 25.67
N PRO A 172 57.38 -20.86 25.41
CA PRO A 172 57.97 -21.44 24.17
C PRO A 172 58.39 -22.94 24.31
N ALA A 173 58.91 -23.50 23.19
CA ALA A 173 60.02 -24.47 23.05
C ALA A 173 59.87 -25.94 23.54
N GLY A 174 60.28 -26.86 22.66
CA GLY A 174 60.59 -28.25 22.99
C GLY A 174 61.02 -29.07 21.78
N THR A 175 62.33 -29.09 21.53
CA THR A 175 63.09 -29.93 20.59
C THR A 175 62.84 -31.44 20.76
N GLY A 176 62.82 -32.15 19.63
CA GLY A 176 62.97 -33.61 19.51
C GLY A 176 63.18 -33.99 18.06
#